data_AF-A0A928LEZ2-F1
#
_entry.id   AF-A0A928LEZ2-F1
#
_cell.length_a   1.000
_cell.length_b   1.000
_cell.length_c   1.000
_cell.angle_alpha   90.00
_cell.angle_beta   90.00
_cell.angle_gamma   90.00
#
_symmetry.space_group_name_H-M   'P 1'
#
loop_
_entity.id
_entity.type
_entity.pdbx_description
1 polymer ?
#
loop_
_entity_poly.entity_id
_entity_poly.type
_entity_poly.pdbx_seq_one_letter_code
_entity_poly.pdbx_strand_id
1 'polypeptide(L)'
;MKNKSFNRYYRLSCISVLIASYYPLSMGVRVITDMIVNGTVLKENYPKYIIPYTPISIAIIIGVLLMPLCIKLFKRFALAGGASIATGIFFAIELLFEQKVVVSNAKIVDWQMYMCFVPATEYKTQTAVDILMGDYNPAFKLHFYIISVVLIITILNCLYGFGQMIKNGDKKRLKSLILQSVCSLSFLGLCILACFTAFWRDGSIRVSPLSATLMAVFFILLGVTVGVFVGSFLLEKRKLVSIFIPSIVASVMTFLMYIGEMFLLNGYLYNFGSGTIFNSIPGIVFAPIDLLIIVASGCVTALIFSLLNRKNSNSAELL
;
A
#
# COMPACT_ATOMS: atom_id res chain seq x y z
N MET A 1 -3.08 15.90 33.87
CA MET A 1 -4.03 15.93 32.72
C MET A 1 -3.53 15.22 31.44
N LYS A 2 -2.23 15.28 31.06
CA LYS A 2 -1.71 14.70 29.80
C LYS A 2 -1.92 13.17 29.62
N ASN A 3 -1.88 12.38 30.69
CA ASN A 3 -2.01 10.91 30.59
C ASN A 3 -3.47 10.45 30.28
N LYS A 4 -4.49 11.17 30.78
CA LYS A 4 -5.91 10.79 30.57
C LYS A 4 -6.34 11.00 29.11
N SER A 5 -5.90 12.10 28.49
CA SER A 5 -6.16 12.39 27.07
C SER A 5 -5.48 11.38 26.14
N PHE A 6 -4.20 11.09 26.38
CA PHE A 6 -3.46 10.07 25.64
C PHE A 6 -4.11 8.68 25.77
N ASN A 7 -4.50 8.27 26.98
CA ASN A 7 -5.15 6.98 27.20
C ASN A 7 -6.54 6.89 26.53
N ARG A 8 -7.29 8.00 26.45
CA ARG A 8 -8.54 8.06 25.69
C ARG A 8 -8.29 7.91 24.19
N TYR A 9 -7.31 8.63 23.66
CA TYR A 9 -6.90 8.52 22.27
C TYR A 9 -6.46 7.10 21.92
N TYR A 10 -5.56 6.51 22.71
CA TYR A 10 -5.09 5.14 22.53
C TYR A 10 -6.24 4.13 22.48
N ARG A 11 -7.18 4.19 23.43
CA ARG A 11 -8.36 3.32 23.43
C ARG A 11 -9.22 3.48 22.18
N LEU A 12 -9.46 4.73 21.76
CA LEU A 12 -10.21 5.00 20.52
C LEU A 12 -9.46 4.45 19.30
N SER A 13 -8.13 4.63 19.21
CA SER A 13 -7.32 4.08 18.12
C SER A 13 -7.40 2.56 18.06
N CYS A 14 -7.30 1.86 19.20
CA CYS A 14 -7.45 0.40 19.24
C CYS A 14 -8.84 -0.03 18.74
N ILE A 15 -9.91 0.60 19.23
CA ILE A 15 -11.29 0.28 18.82
C ILE A 15 -11.49 0.54 17.33
N SER A 16 -11.06 1.70 16.82
CA SER A 16 -11.19 2.05 15.40
C SER A 16 -10.44 1.07 14.49
N VAL A 17 -9.22 0.67 14.87
CA VAL A 17 -8.42 -0.29 14.09
C VAL A 17 -9.04 -1.69 14.12
N LEU A 18 -9.57 -2.12 15.27
CA LEU A 18 -10.28 -3.40 15.37
C LEU A 18 -11.53 -3.43 14.48
N ILE A 19 -12.33 -2.36 14.51
CA ILE A 19 -13.53 -2.24 13.66
C ILE A 19 -13.13 -2.25 12.18
N ALA A 20 -12.16 -1.45 11.78
CA ALA A 20 -11.69 -1.39 10.39
C ALA A 20 -11.08 -2.74 9.91
N SER A 21 -10.54 -3.54 10.84
CA SER A 21 -9.93 -4.84 10.55
C SER A 21 -10.89 -6.02 10.63
N TYR A 22 -12.15 -5.81 11.03
CA TYR A 22 -13.10 -6.91 11.25
C TYR A 22 -13.29 -7.80 10.01
N TYR A 23 -13.47 -7.18 8.84
CA TYR A 23 -13.69 -7.89 7.59
C TYR A 23 -12.47 -8.74 7.16
N PRO A 24 -11.25 -8.20 6.99
CA PRO A 24 -10.09 -9.01 6.61
C PRO A 24 -9.76 -10.08 7.68
N LEU A 25 -9.98 -9.81 8.97
CA LEU A 25 -9.78 -10.83 10.01
C LEU A 25 -10.79 -11.99 9.92
N SER A 26 -12.08 -11.69 9.76
CA SER A 26 -13.11 -12.73 9.65
C SER A 26 -12.89 -13.63 8.43
N MET A 27 -12.43 -13.06 7.31
CA MET A 27 -12.07 -13.83 6.12
C MET A 27 -10.82 -14.69 6.32
N GLY A 28 -9.82 -14.19 7.06
CA GLY A 28 -8.67 -15.00 7.48
C GLY A 28 -9.05 -16.20 8.34
N VAL A 29 -9.95 -16.01 9.31
CA VAL A 29 -10.47 -17.09 10.16
C VAL A 29 -11.21 -18.14 9.33
N ARG A 30 -12.03 -17.71 8.37
CA ARG A 30 -12.75 -18.62 7.47
C ARG A 30 -11.79 -19.51 6.67
N VAL A 31 -10.74 -18.93 6.10
CA VAL A 31 -9.71 -19.71 5.38
C VAL A 31 -9.02 -20.73 6.27
N ILE A 32 -8.60 -20.32 7.47
CA ILE A 32 -7.96 -21.25 8.41
C ILE A 32 -8.92 -22.38 8.78
N THR A 33 -10.21 -22.06 8.95
CA THR A 33 -11.24 -23.06 9.30
C THR A 33 -11.46 -24.03 8.14
N ASP A 34 -11.65 -23.53 6.92
CA ASP A 34 -11.83 -24.36 5.72
C ASP A 34 -10.61 -25.26 5.49
N MET A 35 -9.41 -24.74 5.74
CA MET A 35 -8.17 -25.50 5.72
C MET A 35 -8.11 -26.61 6.76
N ILE A 36 -8.52 -26.36 8.01
CA ILE A 36 -8.51 -27.35 9.09
C ILE A 36 -9.56 -28.44 8.82
N VAL A 37 -10.75 -28.06 8.34
CA VAL A 37 -11.88 -28.97 8.15
C VAL A 37 -11.75 -29.78 6.87
N ASN A 38 -11.42 -29.13 5.75
CA ASN A 38 -11.46 -29.73 4.42
C ASN A 38 -10.06 -30.05 3.86
N GLY A 39 -8.98 -29.71 4.58
CA GLY A 39 -7.60 -29.84 4.10
C GLY A 39 -7.23 -28.89 2.95
N THR A 40 -8.20 -28.19 2.37
CA THR A 40 -8.07 -27.32 1.21
C THR A 40 -9.11 -26.19 1.28
N VAL A 41 -8.87 -25.08 0.60
CA VAL A 41 -9.87 -24.01 0.45
C VAL A 41 -10.44 -24.09 -0.96
N LEU A 42 -11.73 -24.39 -1.07
CA LEU A 42 -12.41 -24.42 -2.36
C LEU A 42 -12.44 -23.01 -2.96
N LYS A 43 -12.16 -22.92 -4.27
CA LYS A 43 -12.18 -21.67 -5.05
C LYS A 43 -13.44 -20.82 -4.79
N GLU A 44 -14.61 -21.47 -4.77
CA GLU A 44 -15.91 -20.81 -4.61
C GLU A 44 -16.09 -20.21 -3.21
N ASN A 45 -15.43 -20.82 -2.23
CA ASN A 45 -15.43 -20.37 -0.85
C ASN A 45 -14.30 -19.40 -0.54
N TYR A 46 -13.31 -19.25 -1.42
CA TYR A 46 -12.17 -18.36 -1.22
C TYR A 46 -12.67 -16.91 -1.19
N PRO A 47 -12.66 -16.26 -0.02
CA PRO A 47 -13.07 -14.87 0.06
C PRO A 47 -12.16 -14.02 -0.81
N LYS A 48 -12.77 -13.16 -1.65
CA LYS A 48 -12.06 -11.94 -2.07
C LYS A 48 -11.55 -11.29 -0.78
N TYR A 49 -10.33 -10.73 -0.78
CA TYR A 49 -9.80 -9.84 0.27
C TYR A 49 -8.98 -10.39 1.46
N ILE A 50 -8.39 -11.58 1.41
CA ILE A 50 -7.71 -12.12 2.61
C ILE A 50 -6.25 -11.74 2.70
N ILE A 51 -5.52 -11.79 1.60
CA ILE A 51 -4.07 -11.66 1.68
C ILE A 51 -3.65 -10.66 0.60
N PRO A 52 -2.87 -9.63 0.94
CA PRO A 52 -2.16 -9.42 2.21
C PRO A 52 -2.97 -8.75 3.34
N TYR A 53 -4.30 -8.56 3.23
CA TYR A 53 -5.06 -7.72 4.18
C TYR A 53 -5.22 -8.28 5.60
N THR A 54 -5.39 -9.59 5.78
CA THR A 54 -5.38 -10.24 7.09
C THR A 54 -4.01 -10.05 7.77
N PRO A 55 -2.86 -10.38 7.13
CA PRO A 55 -1.54 -10.01 7.66
C PRO A 55 -1.37 -8.52 7.98
N ILE A 56 -1.81 -7.62 7.09
CA ILE A 56 -1.74 -6.16 7.32
C ILE A 56 -2.57 -5.77 8.56
N SER A 57 -3.79 -6.27 8.69
CA SER A 57 -4.67 -6.00 9.83
C SER A 57 -4.06 -6.48 11.15
N ILE A 58 -3.52 -7.69 11.19
CA ILE A 58 -2.83 -8.23 12.37
C ILE A 58 -1.61 -7.35 12.72
N ALA A 59 -0.80 -6.99 11.72
CA ALA A 59 0.36 -6.12 11.89
C ALA A 59 0.00 -4.74 12.46
N ILE A 60 -1.06 -4.10 11.93
CA ILE A 60 -1.51 -2.78 12.41
C ILE A 60 -2.09 -2.89 13.82
N ILE A 61 -2.90 -3.92 14.12
CA ILE A 61 -3.45 -4.13 15.47
C ILE A 61 -2.32 -4.27 16.48
N ILE A 62 -1.33 -5.13 16.21
CA ILE A 62 -0.21 -5.31 17.13
C ILE A 62 0.64 -4.04 17.22
N GLY A 63 0.93 -3.39 16.09
CA GLY A 63 1.65 -2.11 16.07
C GLY A 63 0.99 -1.03 16.92
N VAL A 64 -0.35 -0.98 16.94
CA VAL A 64 -1.14 -0.03 17.74
C VAL A 64 -1.18 -0.44 19.20
N LEU A 65 -1.37 -1.73 19.53
CA LEU A 65 -1.32 -2.24 20.90
C LEU A 65 0.04 -1.99 21.56
N LEU A 66 1.12 -2.08 20.79
CA LEU A 66 2.48 -1.80 21.25
C LEU A 66 2.80 -0.30 21.32
N MET A 67 1.94 0.59 20.83
CA MET A 67 2.16 2.04 20.83
C MET A 67 2.59 2.63 22.17
N PRO A 68 1.88 2.41 23.31
CA PRO A 68 2.31 2.95 24.59
C PRO A 68 3.69 2.45 25.02
N LEU A 69 3.99 1.18 24.73
CA LEU A 69 5.29 0.56 25.03
C LEU A 69 6.40 1.16 24.17
N CYS A 70 6.20 1.23 22.86
CA CYS A 70 7.15 1.80 21.90
C CYS A 70 7.44 3.27 22.21
N ILE A 71 6.42 4.06 22.56
CA ILE A 71 6.57 5.46 22.97
C ILE A 71 7.37 5.58 24.27
N LYS A 72 7.24 4.62 25.19
CA LYS A 72 8.00 4.61 26.45
C LYS A 72 9.47 4.20 26.23
N LEU A 73 9.71 3.14 25.45
CA LEU A 73 11.04 2.55 25.23
C LEU A 73 11.90 3.36 24.26
N PHE A 74 11.39 3.59 23.04
CA PHE A 74 12.18 4.17 21.95
C PHE A 74 12.07 5.70 21.85
N LYS A 75 11.17 6.33 22.63
CA LYS A 75 10.95 7.79 22.69
C LYS A 75 10.79 8.40 21.29
N ARG A 76 11.82 9.10 20.79
CA ARG A 76 11.83 9.73 19.46
C ARG A 76 11.75 8.73 18.31
N PHE A 77 12.24 7.50 18.51
CA PHE A 77 12.23 6.42 17.52
C PHE A 77 11.03 5.46 17.68
N ALA A 78 10.02 5.83 18.48
CA ALA A 78 8.86 4.97 18.75
C ALA A 78 8.13 4.51 17.49
N LEU A 79 8.02 5.38 16.49
CA LEU A 79 7.45 5.00 15.21
C LEU A 79 8.33 3.96 14.49
N ALA A 80 9.64 4.21 14.40
CA ALA A 80 10.55 3.32 13.69
C ALA A 80 10.51 1.92 14.33
N GLY A 81 10.61 1.84 15.66
CA GLY A 81 10.47 0.59 16.40
C GLY A 81 9.11 -0.09 16.16
N GLY A 82 8.00 0.66 16.30
CA GLY A 82 6.66 0.11 16.09
C GLY A 82 6.40 -0.37 14.66
N ALA A 83 6.88 0.39 13.66
CA ALA A 83 6.78 0.05 12.25
C ALA A 83 7.63 -1.17 11.90
N SER A 84 8.88 -1.25 12.37
CA SER A 84 9.73 -2.43 12.16
C SER A 84 9.13 -3.70 12.76
N ILE A 85 8.58 -3.62 13.98
CA ILE A 85 7.90 -4.76 14.60
C ILE A 85 6.67 -5.16 13.79
N ALA A 86 5.81 -4.21 13.41
CA ALA A 86 4.60 -4.48 12.63
C ALA A 86 4.93 -5.08 11.24
N THR A 87 5.93 -4.55 10.54
CA THR A 87 6.39 -5.10 9.27
C THR A 87 6.96 -6.51 9.42
N GLY A 88 7.71 -6.79 10.49
CA GLY A 88 8.19 -8.15 10.78
C GLY A 88 7.04 -9.13 11.03
N ILE A 89 6.01 -8.70 11.78
CA ILE A 89 4.79 -9.49 12.01
C ILE A 89 4.05 -9.73 10.70
N PHE A 90 3.93 -8.72 9.84
CA PHE A 90 3.31 -8.86 8.53
C PHE A 90 3.93 -10.01 7.73
N PHE A 91 5.26 -9.99 7.57
CA PHE A 91 5.96 -11.06 6.83
C PHE A 91 5.86 -12.42 7.52
N ALA A 92 5.92 -12.48 8.85
CA ALA A 92 5.78 -13.73 9.59
C ALA A 92 4.40 -14.36 9.38
N ILE A 93 3.32 -13.56 9.47
CA ILE A 93 1.97 -14.04 9.26
C ILE A 93 1.75 -14.40 7.79
N GLU A 94 2.21 -13.58 6.84
CA GLU A 94 2.15 -13.88 5.41
C GLU A 94 2.77 -15.24 5.08
N LEU A 95 3.98 -15.49 5.59
CA LEU A 95 4.70 -16.74 5.37
C LEU A 95 3.97 -17.94 6.00
N LEU A 96 3.36 -17.76 7.17
CA LEU A 96 2.54 -18.80 7.80
C LEU A 96 1.28 -19.13 6.98
N PHE A 97 0.58 -18.11 6.46
CA PHE A 97 -0.59 -18.31 5.62
C PHE A 97 -0.20 -19.02 4.30
N GLU A 98 0.91 -18.61 3.70
CA GLU A 98 1.43 -19.24 2.49
C GLU A 98 1.76 -20.72 2.70
N GLN A 99 2.52 -21.07 3.74
CA GLN A 99 2.90 -22.45 4.02
C GLN A 99 1.71 -23.36 4.32
N LYS A 100 0.64 -22.82 4.91
CA LYS A 100 -0.57 -23.59 5.17
C LYS A 100 -1.35 -23.80 3.88
N VAL A 101 -1.59 -22.77 3.08
CA VAL A 101 -2.48 -22.84 1.90
C VAL A 101 -1.89 -23.63 0.71
N VAL A 102 -0.56 -23.77 0.60
CA VAL A 102 0.13 -24.32 -0.61
C VAL A 102 0.28 -25.86 -0.61
N VAL A 103 -0.49 -26.62 0.18
CA VAL A 103 -0.40 -28.10 0.18
C VAL A 103 -1.70 -28.73 -0.34
N SER A 104 -1.79 -28.91 -1.66
CA SER A 104 -2.79 -29.77 -2.31
C SER A 104 -2.20 -30.37 -3.59
N ASN A 105 -2.31 -31.69 -3.74
CA ASN A 105 -1.59 -32.55 -4.69
C ASN A 105 -1.98 -32.40 -6.18
N ALA A 106 -2.27 -31.21 -6.67
CA ALA A 106 -2.42 -30.93 -8.10
C ALA A 106 -1.95 -29.49 -8.37
N LYS A 107 -0.94 -29.33 -9.24
CA LYS A 107 -0.25 -28.08 -9.63
C LYS A 107 -0.96 -26.80 -9.15
N ILE A 108 -0.48 -26.26 -8.04
CA ILE A 108 -1.06 -25.07 -7.40
C ILE A 108 -0.53 -23.83 -8.11
N VAL A 109 -1.41 -23.19 -8.87
CA VAL A 109 -1.30 -21.82 -9.35
C VAL A 109 -1.45 -20.92 -8.13
N ASP A 110 -0.48 -20.05 -7.83
CA ASP A 110 -0.52 -19.13 -6.66
C ASP A 110 -1.88 -18.42 -6.59
N TRP A 111 -2.52 -18.42 -5.43
CA TRP A 111 -3.88 -17.92 -5.27
C TRP A 111 -3.94 -16.38 -5.38
N GLN A 112 -2.83 -15.65 -5.16
CA GLN A 112 -2.73 -14.21 -5.48
C GLN A 112 -2.91 -13.97 -6.98
N MET A 113 -2.40 -14.90 -7.78
CA MET A 113 -2.55 -14.97 -9.23
C MET A 113 -3.99 -15.29 -9.62
N TYR A 114 -4.68 -16.10 -8.81
CA TYR A 114 -6.08 -16.48 -9.02
C TYR A 114 -7.05 -15.30 -8.97
N MET A 115 -6.79 -14.30 -8.12
CA MET A 115 -7.62 -13.08 -8.08
C MET A 115 -7.44 -12.19 -9.34
N CYS A 116 -6.41 -12.44 -10.14
CA CYS A 116 -6.21 -11.84 -11.46
C CYS A 116 -6.74 -12.71 -12.61
N PHE A 117 -7.35 -13.87 -12.31
CA PHE A 117 -7.81 -14.84 -13.30
C PHE A 117 -9.29 -14.64 -13.66
N VAL A 118 -9.60 -14.70 -14.96
CA VAL A 118 -10.97 -14.79 -15.52
C VAL A 118 -11.22 -16.27 -15.91
N PRO A 119 -12.39 -16.88 -15.64
CA PRO A 119 -12.65 -18.26 -16.05
C PRO A 119 -12.61 -18.38 -17.58
N ALA A 120 -11.74 -19.25 -18.09
CA ALA A 120 -11.66 -19.56 -19.51
C ALA A 120 -12.89 -20.33 -19.97
N THR A 121 -13.89 -19.63 -20.50
CA THR A 121 -14.80 -20.22 -21.48
C THR A 121 -14.14 -20.04 -22.84
N GLU A 122 -13.73 -21.14 -23.46
CA GLU A 122 -13.02 -21.29 -24.74
C GLU A 122 -11.49 -21.39 -24.65
N TYR A 123 -11.01 -22.59 -25.00
CA TYR A 123 -9.63 -22.88 -25.37
C TYR A 123 -9.22 -22.03 -26.58
N LYS A 124 -8.49 -20.93 -26.36
CA LYS A 124 -7.78 -20.21 -27.41
C LYS A 124 -6.31 -20.06 -27.02
N THR A 125 -5.46 -20.46 -27.98
CA THR A 125 -4.00 -20.24 -28.12
C THR A 125 -3.37 -19.31 -27.10
N GLN A 126 -2.37 -19.82 -26.38
CA GLN A 126 -1.50 -19.16 -25.38
C GLN A 126 -1.72 -17.65 -25.28
N THR A 127 -2.66 -17.26 -24.42
CA THR A 127 -2.96 -15.85 -24.11
C THR A 127 -2.12 -15.43 -22.91
N ALA A 128 -2.11 -14.13 -22.56
CA ALA A 128 -1.44 -13.57 -21.38
C ALA A 128 -1.79 -14.31 -20.05
N VAL A 129 -2.80 -15.17 -20.07
CA VAL A 129 -3.12 -16.19 -19.06
C VAL A 129 -1.94 -17.15 -18.81
N ASP A 130 -1.20 -17.61 -19.82
CA ASP A 130 -0.03 -18.49 -19.64
C ASP A 130 1.18 -17.72 -19.07
N ILE A 131 1.30 -16.43 -19.40
CA ILE A 131 2.30 -15.51 -18.83
C ILE A 131 2.00 -15.25 -17.35
N LEU A 132 0.71 -15.15 -17.01
CA LEU A 132 0.19 -15.11 -15.64
C LEU A 132 0.15 -16.49 -14.97
N MET A 133 0.46 -17.61 -15.66
CA MET A 133 0.51 -18.97 -15.08
C MET A 133 1.94 -19.50 -14.97
N GLY A 134 2.95 -18.65 -15.19
CA GLY A 134 4.36 -19.02 -15.08
C GLY A 134 4.67 -19.76 -13.77
N ASP A 135 5.68 -20.63 -13.81
CA ASP A 135 6.18 -21.34 -12.63
C ASP A 135 6.30 -20.38 -11.43
N TYR A 136 5.81 -20.82 -10.27
CA TYR A 136 5.74 -20.01 -9.05
C TYR A 136 7.03 -19.22 -8.85
N ASN A 137 6.92 -17.88 -8.92
CA ASN A 137 8.03 -16.98 -8.68
C ASN A 137 7.67 -16.06 -7.49
N PRO A 138 8.38 -16.14 -6.35
CA PRO A 138 8.10 -15.28 -5.20
C PRO A 138 8.24 -13.78 -5.52
N ALA A 139 8.94 -13.42 -6.61
CA ALA A 139 9.00 -12.04 -7.11
C ALA A 139 7.63 -11.49 -7.55
N PHE A 140 6.66 -12.34 -7.89
CA PHE A 140 5.29 -11.95 -8.22
C PHE A 140 4.61 -11.16 -7.09
N LYS A 141 5.00 -11.43 -5.84
CA LYS A 141 4.41 -10.81 -4.64
C LYS A 141 4.97 -9.44 -4.31
N LEU A 142 6.06 -9.04 -4.97
CA LEU A 142 6.77 -7.79 -4.69
C LEU A 142 5.85 -6.56 -4.80
N HIS A 143 4.98 -6.54 -5.81
CA HIS A 143 3.96 -5.50 -5.98
C HIS A 143 3.06 -5.36 -4.74
N PHE A 144 2.50 -6.48 -4.28
CA PHE A 144 1.61 -6.52 -3.10
C PHE A 144 2.35 -6.22 -1.79
N TYR A 145 3.60 -6.67 -1.64
CA TYR A 145 4.41 -6.40 -0.46
C TYR A 145 4.78 -4.92 -0.33
N ILE A 146 5.12 -4.26 -1.44
CA ILE A 146 5.35 -2.81 -1.43
C ILE A 146 4.11 -2.07 -0.93
N ILE A 147 2.93 -2.37 -1.48
CA ILE A 147 1.67 -1.75 -1.07
C ILE A 147 1.41 -1.98 0.43
N SER A 148 1.59 -3.23 0.88
CA SER A 148 1.37 -3.65 2.27
C SER A 148 2.25 -2.88 3.25
N VAL A 149 3.56 -2.81 2.96
CA VAL A 149 4.53 -2.10 3.81
C VAL A 149 4.22 -0.61 3.86
N VAL A 150 3.88 0.00 2.72
CA VAL A 150 3.49 1.43 2.67
C VAL A 150 2.24 1.69 3.51
N LEU A 151 1.21 0.84 3.43
CA LEU A 151 0.01 0.97 4.25
C LEU A 151 0.33 0.87 5.75
N ILE A 152 1.08 -0.16 6.15
CA ILE A 152 1.46 -0.37 7.56
C ILE A 152 2.20 0.85 8.11
N ILE A 153 3.26 1.29 7.43
CA ILE A 153 4.11 2.40 7.89
C ILE A 153 3.32 3.70 7.93
N THR A 154 2.52 3.99 6.90
CA THR A 154 1.81 5.28 6.80
C THR A 154 0.68 5.40 7.81
N ILE A 155 -0.10 4.33 8.01
CA ILE A 155 -1.17 4.28 9.03
C ILE A 155 -0.57 4.37 10.43
N LEU A 156 0.48 3.59 10.72
CA LEU A 156 1.14 3.64 12.02
C LEU A 156 1.76 5.01 12.29
N ASN A 157 2.34 5.69 11.30
CA ASN A 157 2.83 7.05 11.49
C ASN A 157 1.72 8.04 11.81
N CYS A 158 0.53 7.92 11.20
CA CYS A 158 -0.61 8.75 11.58
C CYS A 158 -0.98 8.53 13.05
N LEU A 159 -1.13 7.26 13.46
CA LEU A 159 -1.54 6.91 14.83
C LEU A 159 -0.49 7.28 15.88
N TYR A 160 0.77 6.93 15.66
CA TYR A 160 1.88 7.29 16.56
C TYR A 160 2.14 8.80 16.56
N GLY A 161 2.03 9.46 15.41
CA GLY A 161 2.23 10.89 15.26
C GLY A 161 1.22 11.69 16.07
N PHE A 162 -0.07 11.38 15.93
CA PHE A 162 -1.12 12.00 16.75
C PHE A 162 -0.99 11.61 18.23
N GLY A 163 -0.67 10.35 18.54
CA GLY A 163 -0.41 9.91 19.91
C GLY A 163 0.72 10.69 20.60
N GLN A 164 1.85 10.89 19.91
CA GLN A 164 2.97 11.70 20.41
C GLN A 164 2.59 13.18 20.53
N MET A 165 1.86 13.73 19.56
CA MET A 165 1.37 15.12 19.61
C MET A 165 0.48 15.34 20.83
N ILE A 166 -0.44 14.42 21.13
CA ILE A 166 -1.33 14.51 22.31
C ILE A 166 -0.52 14.37 23.61
N LYS A 167 0.47 13.49 23.64
CA LYS A 167 1.32 13.28 24.81
C LYS A 167 2.22 14.49 25.10
N ASN A 168 2.88 15.04 24.08
CA ASN A 168 3.88 16.09 24.24
C ASN A 168 3.24 17.48 24.26
N GLY A 169 2.15 17.68 23.50
CA GLY A 169 1.46 18.96 23.32
C GLY A 169 2.00 19.80 22.15
N ASP A 170 3.00 19.31 21.43
CA ASP A 170 3.64 20.02 20.31
C ASP A 170 2.85 19.81 19.01
N LYS A 171 2.23 20.89 18.51
CA LYS A 171 1.38 20.89 17.31
C LYS A 171 2.14 21.14 16.00
N LYS A 172 3.47 21.21 16.00
CA LYS A 172 4.26 21.50 14.78
C LYS A 172 3.96 20.56 13.61
N ARG A 173 3.78 19.27 13.89
CA ARG A 173 3.49 18.24 12.86
C ARG A 173 2.01 18.10 12.50
N LEU A 174 1.10 18.88 13.11
CA LEU A 174 -0.35 18.71 12.95
C LEU A 174 -0.78 18.77 11.47
N LYS A 175 -0.40 19.82 10.76
CA LYS A 175 -0.78 20.00 9.34
C LYS A 175 -0.30 18.83 8.48
N SER A 176 0.92 18.36 8.73
CA SER A 176 1.50 17.26 7.97
C SER A 176 0.87 15.91 8.30
N LEU A 177 0.51 15.65 9.56
CA LEU A 177 -0.17 14.43 9.98
C LEU A 177 -1.60 14.36 9.42
N ILE A 178 -2.30 15.49 9.33
CA ILE A 178 -3.61 15.56 8.66
C ILE A 178 -3.46 15.19 7.18
N LEU A 179 -2.52 15.84 6.48
CA LEU A 179 -2.27 15.55 5.07
C LEU A 179 -1.93 14.07 4.85
N GLN A 180 -1.04 13.51 5.67
CA GLN A 180 -0.68 12.10 5.57
C GLN A 180 -1.87 11.17 5.87
N SER A 181 -2.73 11.53 6.82
CA SER A 181 -3.94 10.75 7.11
C SER A 181 -4.88 10.73 5.92
N VAL A 182 -5.06 11.87 5.25
CA VAL A 182 -5.85 11.96 4.02
C VAL A 182 -5.23 11.09 2.93
N CYS A 183 -3.93 11.22 2.65
CA CYS A 183 -3.26 10.39 1.64
C CYS A 183 -3.35 8.89 1.96
N SER A 184 -3.08 8.50 3.20
CA SER A 184 -3.10 7.10 3.64
C SER A 184 -4.51 6.49 3.56
N LEU A 185 -5.55 7.22 3.97
CA LEU A 185 -6.93 6.76 3.87
C LEU A 185 -7.42 6.69 2.42
N SER A 186 -7.07 7.69 1.58
CA SER A 186 -7.39 7.64 0.15
C SER A 186 -6.67 6.48 -0.53
N PHE A 187 -5.41 6.23 -0.19
CA PHE A 187 -4.64 5.12 -0.74
C PHE A 187 -5.20 3.77 -0.30
N LEU A 188 -5.53 3.61 0.99
CA LEU A 188 -6.25 2.45 1.50
C LEU A 188 -7.56 2.26 0.73
N GLY A 189 -8.37 3.31 0.58
CA GLY A 189 -9.63 3.26 -0.17
C GLY A 189 -9.47 2.80 -1.61
N LEU A 190 -8.41 3.24 -2.30
CA LEU A 190 -8.10 2.73 -3.64
C LEU A 190 -7.60 1.28 -3.64
N CYS A 191 -6.85 0.85 -2.62
CA CYS A 191 -6.46 -0.56 -2.47
C CYS A 191 -7.69 -1.45 -2.28
N ILE A 192 -8.62 -1.01 -1.44
CA ILE A 192 -9.93 -1.63 -1.23
C ILE A 192 -10.68 -1.74 -2.56
N LEU A 193 -10.80 -0.62 -3.28
CA LEU A 193 -11.47 -0.57 -4.57
C LEU A 193 -10.81 -1.50 -5.60
N ALA A 194 -9.48 -1.46 -5.71
CA ALA A 194 -8.70 -2.31 -6.60
C ALA A 194 -8.94 -3.81 -6.31
N CYS A 195 -9.13 -4.20 -5.05
CA CYS A 195 -9.38 -5.60 -4.71
C CYS A 195 -10.80 -6.08 -5.00
N PHE A 196 -11.81 -5.20 -4.96
CA PHE A 196 -13.16 -5.56 -5.36
C PHE A 196 -13.36 -5.56 -6.87
N THR A 197 -12.61 -4.71 -7.56
CA THR A 197 -12.86 -4.41 -8.98
C THR A 197 -11.79 -4.97 -9.91
N ALA A 198 -10.57 -5.21 -9.41
CA ALA A 198 -9.33 -5.41 -10.19
C ALA A 198 -9.35 -4.60 -11.49
N PHE A 199 -9.82 -3.35 -11.34
CA PHE A 199 -10.26 -2.38 -12.34
C PHE A 199 -10.73 -2.92 -13.70
N TRP A 200 -11.60 -3.94 -13.66
CA TRP A 200 -12.28 -4.58 -14.78
C TRP A 200 -11.38 -4.97 -15.95
N ARG A 201 -10.58 -6.01 -15.71
CA ARG A 201 -9.69 -6.64 -16.67
C ARG A 201 -10.29 -7.91 -17.25
N ASP A 202 -10.15 -8.06 -18.56
CA ASP A 202 -10.68 -9.19 -19.33
C ASP A 202 -9.58 -10.25 -19.65
N GLY A 203 -8.44 -10.16 -18.95
CA GLY A 203 -7.25 -10.99 -19.22
C GLY A 203 -6.34 -10.46 -20.33
N SER A 204 -6.66 -9.32 -20.95
CA SER A 204 -5.80 -8.65 -21.93
C SER A 204 -4.76 -7.73 -21.29
N ILE A 205 -3.58 -7.62 -21.92
CA ILE A 205 -2.54 -6.64 -21.54
C ILE A 205 -3.01 -5.20 -21.81
N ARG A 206 -3.84 -5.03 -22.84
CA ARG A 206 -4.49 -3.76 -23.13
C ARG A 206 -5.70 -3.57 -22.22
N VAL A 207 -5.70 -2.48 -21.46
CA VAL A 207 -6.76 -2.19 -20.49
C VAL A 207 -7.73 -1.13 -21.00
N SER A 208 -8.95 -1.11 -20.46
CA SER A 208 -9.94 -0.08 -20.80
C SER A 208 -9.47 1.31 -20.35
N PRO A 209 -9.91 2.41 -20.98
CA PRO A 209 -9.50 3.77 -20.59
C PRO A 209 -9.81 4.11 -19.12
N LEU A 210 -10.93 3.59 -18.61
CA LEU A 210 -11.31 3.75 -17.20
C LEU A 210 -10.31 3.05 -16.28
N SER A 211 -9.94 1.81 -16.61
CA SER A 211 -8.93 1.03 -15.88
C SER A 211 -7.56 1.71 -15.90
N ALA A 212 -7.10 2.14 -17.08
CA ALA A 212 -5.85 2.88 -17.25
C ALA A 212 -5.80 4.14 -16.37
N THR A 213 -6.91 4.90 -16.34
CA THR A 213 -7.02 6.11 -15.51
C THR A 213 -6.92 5.77 -14.02
N LEU A 214 -7.65 4.74 -13.56
CA LEU A 214 -7.63 4.33 -12.16
C LEU A 214 -6.27 3.78 -11.74
N MET A 215 -5.59 3.04 -12.61
CA MET A 215 -4.23 2.57 -12.41
C MET A 215 -3.22 3.73 -12.31
N ALA A 216 -3.30 4.70 -13.23
CA ALA A 216 -2.47 5.89 -13.18
C ALA A 216 -2.66 6.67 -11.87
N VAL A 217 -3.91 6.88 -11.46
CA VAL A 217 -4.24 7.54 -10.19
C VAL A 217 -3.72 6.74 -9.00
N PHE A 218 -3.85 5.41 -9.02
CA PHE A 218 -3.33 4.52 -7.98
C PHE A 218 -1.81 4.67 -7.81
N PHE A 219 -1.07 4.66 -8.91
CA PHE A 219 0.40 4.74 -8.90
C PHE A 219 0.88 6.12 -8.43
N ILE A 220 0.24 7.18 -8.92
CA ILE A 220 0.51 8.55 -8.44
C ILE A 220 0.22 8.65 -6.94
N LEU A 221 -0.93 8.17 -6.48
CA LEU A 221 -1.32 8.29 -5.08
C LEU A 221 -0.40 7.48 -4.16
N LEU A 222 0.06 6.30 -4.57
CA LEU A 222 1.08 5.54 -3.85
C LEU A 222 2.34 6.38 -3.64
N GLY A 223 2.91 6.91 -4.73
CA GLY A 223 4.13 7.71 -4.66
C GLY A 223 3.95 8.97 -3.81
N VAL A 224 2.84 9.69 -4.01
CA VAL A 224 2.48 10.86 -3.18
C VAL A 224 2.35 10.47 -1.71
N THR A 225 1.77 9.31 -1.38
CA THR A 225 1.62 8.86 0.01
C THR A 225 2.97 8.65 0.69
N VAL A 226 3.93 8.03 -0.01
CA VAL A 226 5.29 7.84 0.52
C VAL A 226 6.07 9.16 0.56
N GLY A 227 5.93 10.00 -0.46
CA GLY A 227 6.52 11.34 -0.48
C GLY A 227 6.03 12.19 0.70
N VAL A 228 4.72 12.22 0.93
CA VAL A 228 4.09 12.92 2.08
C VAL A 228 4.56 12.35 3.40
N PHE A 229 4.70 11.03 3.53
CA PHE A 229 5.26 10.40 4.72
C PHE A 229 6.67 10.93 5.03
N VAL A 230 7.59 10.93 4.04
CA VAL A 230 8.95 11.44 4.23
C VAL A 230 8.94 12.94 4.50
N GLY A 231 8.17 13.71 3.74
CA GLY A 231 8.06 15.15 3.91
C GLY A 231 7.48 15.55 5.27
N SER A 232 6.72 14.67 5.93
CA SER A 232 6.21 14.91 7.29
C SER A 232 7.28 15.06 8.37
N PHE A 233 8.49 14.59 8.10
CA PHE A 233 9.66 14.75 8.96
C PHE A 233 10.59 15.87 8.51
N LEU A 234 10.46 16.32 7.26
CA LEU A 234 11.35 17.31 6.63
C LEU A 234 10.75 18.72 6.57
N LEU A 235 9.48 18.89 6.93
CA LEU A 235 8.75 20.17 6.77
C LEU A 235 9.38 21.36 7.52
N GLU A 236 10.12 21.13 8.59
CA GLU A 236 10.83 22.17 9.35
C GLU A 236 12.26 22.46 8.82
N LYS A 237 12.68 21.78 7.75
CA LYS A 237 14.01 21.96 7.15
C LYS A 237 13.96 23.02 6.04
N ARG A 238 15.13 23.31 5.45
CA ARG A 238 15.27 24.26 4.34
C ARG A 238 14.27 23.94 3.22
N LYS A 239 13.70 24.97 2.60
CA LYS A 239 12.67 24.86 1.54
C LYS A 239 13.04 23.89 0.42
N LEU A 240 14.31 23.87 0.00
CA LEU A 240 14.77 22.92 -1.01
C LEU A 240 14.67 21.47 -0.51
N VAL A 241 15.14 21.20 0.71
CA VAL A 241 15.12 19.87 1.32
C VAL A 241 13.69 19.37 1.55
N SER A 242 12.80 20.24 2.00
CA SER A 242 11.40 19.88 2.31
C SER A 242 10.52 19.70 1.07
N ILE A 243 10.97 20.11 -0.12
CA ILE A 243 10.24 19.95 -1.39
C ILE A 243 10.88 18.87 -2.27
N PHE A 244 12.19 18.95 -2.51
CA PHE A 244 12.87 18.06 -3.46
C PHE A 244 12.99 16.62 -2.95
N ILE A 245 13.36 16.41 -1.67
CA ILE A 245 13.50 15.04 -1.15
C ILE A 245 12.17 14.28 -1.20
N PRO A 246 11.04 14.82 -0.67
CA PRO A 246 9.75 14.15 -0.78
C PRO A 246 9.32 13.86 -2.22
N SER A 247 9.58 14.79 -3.15
CA SER A 247 9.26 14.64 -4.57
C SER A 247 10.07 13.51 -5.23
N ILE A 248 11.38 13.48 -5.02
CA ILE A 248 12.25 12.41 -5.54
C ILE A 248 11.81 11.06 -4.97
N VAL A 249 11.55 10.99 -3.67
CA VAL A 249 11.07 9.76 -3.02
C VAL A 249 9.74 9.30 -3.64
N ALA A 250 8.80 10.22 -3.92
CA ALA A 250 7.53 9.87 -4.56
C ALA A 250 7.73 9.27 -5.95
N SER A 251 8.58 9.88 -6.79
CA SER A 251 8.90 9.35 -8.12
C SER A 251 9.62 7.99 -8.03
N VAL A 252 10.62 7.84 -7.15
CA VAL A 252 11.32 6.57 -6.94
C VAL A 252 10.36 5.47 -6.50
N MET A 253 9.45 5.77 -5.57
CA MET A 253 8.46 4.79 -5.12
C MET A 253 7.50 4.39 -6.25
N THR A 254 7.09 5.34 -7.08
CA THR A 254 6.22 5.07 -8.24
C THR A 254 6.94 4.19 -9.27
N PHE A 255 8.23 4.46 -9.50
CA PHE A 255 9.08 3.64 -10.37
C PHE A 255 9.26 2.20 -9.84
N LEU A 256 9.51 2.03 -8.54
CA LEU A 256 9.58 0.70 -7.90
C LEU A 256 8.26 -0.06 -8.02
N MET A 257 7.12 0.63 -8.04
CA MET A 257 5.82 0.00 -8.27
C MET A 257 5.67 -0.54 -9.70
N TYR A 258 6.15 0.20 -10.71
CA TYR A 258 6.22 -0.32 -12.07
C TYR A 258 7.18 -1.52 -12.19
N ILE A 259 8.31 -1.50 -11.49
CA ILE A 259 9.17 -2.69 -11.41
C ILE A 259 8.40 -3.86 -10.79
N GLY A 260 7.62 -3.62 -9.73
CA GLY A 260 6.73 -4.62 -9.14
C GLY A 260 5.69 -5.15 -10.12
N GLU A 261 5.08 -4.28 -10.93
CA GLU A 261 4.16 -4.67 -12.01
C GLU A 261 4.87 -5.50 -13.08
N MET A 262 6.10 -5.15 -13.47
CA MET A 262 6.88 -5.94 -14.42
C MET A 262 7.12 -7.36 -13.91
N PHE A 263 7.48 -7.52 -12.63
CA PHE A 263 7.61 -8.85 -12.04
C PHE A 263 6.28 -9.59 -11.96
N LEU A 264 5.18 -8.89 -11.66
CA LEU A 264 3.82 -9.44 -11.64
C LEU A 264 3.40 -9.96 -13.02
N LEU A 265 3.83 -9.30 -14.10
CA LEU A 265 3.47 -9.61 -15.47
C LEU A 265 4.56 -10.33 -16.26
N ASN A 266 5.53 -10.96 -15.58
CA ASN A 266 6.62 -11.73 -16.20
C ASN A 266 7.38 -10.94 -17.30
N GLY A 267 7.75 -9.69 -16.97
CA GLY A 267 8.54 -8.80 -17.83
C GLY A 267 7.74 -7.83 -18.70
N TYR A 268 6.40 -7.87 -18.64
CA TYR A 268 5.52 -6.94 -19.37
C TYR A 268 4.94 -5.85 -18.46
N LEU A 269 4.35 -4.80 -19.05
CA LEU A 269 3.57 -3.76 -18.37
C LEU A 269 2.18 -3.67 -19.01
N TYR A 270 1.18 -3.18 -18.29
CA TYR A 270 -0.13 -2.93 -18.92
C TYR A 270 -0.03 -1.84 -19.97
N ASN A 271 -0.74 -2.05 -21.08
CA ASN A 271 -0.84 -1.05 -22.11
C ASN A 271 -2.11 -0.22 -21.93
N PHE A 272 -1.93 1.08 -21.68
CA PHE A 272 -3.01 2.01 -21.37
C PHE A 272 -3.80 2.46 -22.61
N GLY A 273 -3.37 2.11 -23.82
CA GLY A 273 -4.05 2.55 -25.04
C GLY A 273 -3.43 2.05 -26.33
N SER A 274 -3.57 2.84 -27.40
CA SER A 274 -2.89 2.60 -28.66
C SER A 274 -2.32 3.91 -29.18
N GLY A 275 -1.10 3.89 -29.68
CA GLY A 275 -0.39 5.07 -30.18
C GLY A 275 1.02 5.18 -29.59
N THR A 276 1.80 6.12 -30.09
CA THR A 276 3.23 6.27 -29.74
C THR A 276 3.47 6.54 -28.25
N ILE A 277 2.52 7.19 -27.57
CA ILE A 277 2.61 7.53 -26.13
C ILE A 277 2.33 6.32 -25.23
N PHE A 278 1.59 5.33 -25.74
CA PHE A 278 1.16 4.13 -25.00
C PHE A 278 1.96 2.88 -25.36
N ASN A 279 2.71 2.92 -26.46
CA ASN A 279 3.60 1.83 -26.85
C ASN A 279 4.93 1.94 -26.11
N SER A 280 5.53 0.79 -25.80
CA SER A 280 6.86 0.71 -25.21
C SER A 280 7.91 1.36 -26.12
N ILE A 281 8.88 2.03 -25.51
CA ILE A 281 9.99 2.66 -26.24
C ILE A 281 10.91 1.54 -26.75
N PRO A 282 11.43 1.61 -28.00
CA PRO A 282 12.39 0.61 -28.47
C PRO A 282 13.56 0.44 -27.50
N GLY A 283 13.76 -0.78 -26.99
CA GLY A 283 14.82 -1.12 -26.03
C GLY A 283 14.46 -0.92 -24.55
N ILE A 284 13.27 -0.40 -24.22
CA ILE A 284 12.83 -0.20 -22.82
C ILE A 284 11.38 -0.70 -22.68
N VAL A 285 11.07 -1.43 -21.60
CA VAL A 285 9.70 -1.95 -21.38
C VAL A 285 8.68 -0.83 -21.13
N PHE A 286 9.11 0.27 -20.53
CA PHE A 286 8.28 1.44 -20.22
C PHE A 286 7.77 2.16 -21.47
N ALA A 287 6.50 2.54 -21.44
CA ALA A 287 5.91 3.49 -22.37
C ALA A 287 6.15 4.94 -21.88
N PRO A 288 6.10 5.94 -22.78
CA PRO A 288 6.20 7.35 -22.40
C PRO A 288 5.19 7.78 -21.32
N ILE A 289 3.98 7.20 -21.35
CA ILE A 289 2.96 7.48 -20.32
C ILE A 289 3.38 7.02 -18.91
N ASP A 290 4.10 5.91 -18.80
CA ASP A 290 4.56 5.37 -17.52
C ASP A 290 5.58 6.32 -16.87
N LEU A 291 6.49 6.85 -17.69
CA LEU A 291 7.46 7.87 -17.28
C LEU A 291 6.76 9.17 -16.86
N LEU A 292 5.72 9.58 -17.58
CA LEU A 292 4.90 10.74 -17.20
C LEU A 292 4.22 10.53 -15.85
N ILE A 293 3.71 9.33 -15.56
CA ILE A 293 3.10 9.00 -14.27
C ILE A 293 4.12 9.07 -13.12
N ILE A 294 5.34 8.55 -13.34
CA ILE A 294 6.45 8.65 -12.38
C ILE A 294 6.81 10.10 -12.07
N VAL A 295 6.91 10.94 -13.11
CA VAL A 295 7.21 12.37 -12.96
C VAL A 295 6.03 13.10 -12.31
N ALA A 296 4.79 12.80 -12.70
CA ALA A 296 3.59 13.41 -12.15
C ALA A 296 3.48 13.19 -10.64
N SER A 297 3.81 11.99 -10.16
CA SER A 297 3.87 11.68 -8.72
C SER A 297 4.82 12.61 -7.94
N GLY A 298 6.02 12.82 -8.47
CA GLY A 298 6.99 13.77 -7.90
C GLY A 298 6.51 15.22 -7.98
N CYS A 299 6.00 15.65 -9.14
CA CYS A 299 5.49 17.00 -9.35
C CYS A 299 4.32 17.34 -8.42
N VAL A 300 3.35 16.44 -8.26
CA VAL A 300 2.22 16.59 -7.33
C VAL A 300 2.74 16.72 -5.89
N THR A 301 3.68 15.87 -5.49
CA THR A 301 4.29 15.94 -4.16
C THR A 301 5.02 17.27 -3.95
N ALA A 302 5.81 17.72 -4.92
CA ALA A 302 6.51 19.00 -4.87
C ALA A 302 5.53 20.17 -4.74
N LEU A 303 4.43 20.14 -5.49
CA LEU A 303 3.37 21.15 -5.43
C LEU A 303 2.75 21.22 -4.03
N ILE A 304 2.39 20.06 -3.45
CA ILE A 304 1.82 19.97 -2.10
C ILE A 304 2.76 20.60 -1.06
N PHE A 305 4.05 20.26 -1.07
CA PHE A 305 5.01 20.81 -0.11
C PHE A 305 5.37 22.26 -0.38
N SER A 306 5.34 22.71 -1.63
CA SER A 306 5.49 24.13 -1.97
C SER A 306 4.36 24.98 -1.39
N LEU A 307 3.10 24.52 -1.53
CA LEU A 307 1.93 25.19 -0.96
C LEU A 307 1.94 25.19 0.57
N LEU A 308 2.34 24.06 1.20
CA LEU A 308 2.47 23.98 2.66
C LEU A 308 3.54 24.93 3.21
N ASN A 309 4.70 25.01 2.56
CA ASN A 309 5.77 25.91 2.96
C ASN A 309 5.39 27.38 2.80
N ARG A 310 4.68 27.75 1.72
CA ARG A 310 4.17 29.12 1.51
C ARG A 310 3.23 29.54 2.64
N LYS A 311 2.30 28.66 3.04
CA LYS A 311 1.36 28.94 4.13
C LYS A 311 2.07 29.12 5.48
N ASN A 312 3.16 28.38 5.72
CA ASN A 312 3.95 28.55 6.95
C ASN A 312 4.74 29.86 6.96
N SER A 313 5.30 30.29 5.83
CA SER A 313 5.97 31.61 5.70
C SER A 313 5.01 32.74 6.05
N ASN A 314 3.82 32.76 5.43
CA ASN A 314 2.83 33.82 5.68
C ASN A 314 2.29 33.81 7.11
N SER A 315 2.26 32.64 7.78
CA SER A 315 1.82 32.55 9.19
C SER A 315 2.89 33.07 10.16
N ALA A 316 4.17 33.07 9.76
CA ALA A 316 5.27 33.57 10.56
C ALA A 316 5.47 35.09 10.42
N GLU A 317 5.03 35.70 9.30
CA GLU A 317 5.02 37.16 9.11
C GLU A 317 3.83 37.87 9.78
N LEU A 318 2.82 37.11 10.24
CA LEU A 318 1.61 37.63 10.89
C LEU A 318 1.66 37.56 12.43
N LEU A 319 2.81 37.22 13.01
CA LEU A 319 3.07 37.15 14.46
C LEU A 319 4.24 38.07 14.81
#